data_AF-D4K8C3-F1
#
_entry.id   AF-D4K8C3-F1
#
_cell.length_a   1.000
_cell.length_b   1.000
_cell.length_c   1.000
_cell.angle_alpha   90.00
_cell.angle_beta   90.00
_cell.angle_gamma   90.00
#
_symmetry.space_group_name_H-M   'P 1'
#
loop_
_entity.id
_entity.type
_entity.pdbx_description
1 polymer ?
#
loop_
_entity_poly.entity_id
_entity_poly.type
_entity_poly.pdbx_seq_one_letter_code
_entity_poly.pdbx_strand_id
1 'polypeptide(L)'
;MLLQVILEGLGLGALLVLVCAVGICKGAVGMVHLYSPAVQQRCVKLGLTTHEKIKRNSLLFKAVCVPGYISYVLVCVYGINGARSFAAGFWQLLVILSVMNLMDRLLVDGYWVGHTNAWTIPGTEDLKPYITAKDKQKKWLFGTVGMAAIAAALARIMMFLMEN
;
A
#
# COMPACT_ATOMS: atom_id res chain seq x y z
N MET A 1 12.85 20.47 6.95
CA MET A 1 12.80 19.02 7.25
C MET A 1 11.39 18.47 7.33
N LEU A 2 10.54 18.84 8.31
CA LEU A 2 9.21 18.22 8.43
C LEU A 2 8.33 18.34 7.17
N LEU A 3 8.26 19.54 6.57
CA LEU A 3 7.50 19.76 5.33
C LEU A 3 8.00 18.86 4.18
N GLN A 4 9.32 18.72 4.04
CA GLN A 4 9.93 17.87 3.01
C GLN A 4 9.55 16.40 3.20
N VAL A 5 9.61 15.89 4.43
CA VAL A 5 9.23 14.51 4.77
C VAL A 5 7.74 14.27 4.53
N ILE A 6 6.88 15.28 4.77
CA ILE A 6 5.47 15.21 4.41
C ILE A 6 5.30 15.15 2.88
N LEU A 7 6.01 15.98 2.12
CA LEU A 7 5.98 15.96 0.65
C LEU A 7 6.46 14.62 0.09
N GLU A 8 7.49 14.01 0.68
CA GLU A 8 7.97 12.65 0.34
C GLU A 8 6.90 11.60 0.65
N GLY A 9 6.19 11.74 1.79
CA GLY A 9 5.01 10.94 2.11
C GLY A 9 3.88 11.07 1.08
N LEU A 10 3.59 12.30 0.65
CA LEU A 10 2.61 12.56 -0.41
C LEU A 10 3.06 11.97 -1.75
N GLY A 11 4.37 12.04 -2.05
CA GLY A 11 4.96 11.42 -3.24
C GLY A 11 4.80 9.90 -3.25
N LEU A 12 5.06 9.23 -2.12
CA LEU A 12 4.81 7.80 -1.98
C LEU A 12 3.31 7.47 -2.12
N GLY A 13 2.43 8.29 -1.55
CA GLY A 13 0.98 8.14 -1.72
C GLY A 13 0.52 8.33 -3.17
N ALA A 14 1.11 9.28 -3.91
CA ALA A 14 0.85 9.45 -5.33
C ALA A 14 1.32 8.23 -6.15
N LEU A 15 2.48 7.67 -5.82
CA LEU A 15 2.98 6.43 -6.44
C LEU A 15 2.01 5.26 -6.18
N LEU A 16 1.46 5.14 -4.97
CA LEU A 16 0.43 4.16 -4.64
C LEU A 16 -0.82 4.32 -5.53
N VAL A 17 -1.35 5.54 -5.63
CA VAL A 17 -2.51 5.82 -6.48
C VAL A 17 -2.22 5.47 -7.94
N LEU A 18 -1.03 5.80 -8.44
CA LEU A 18 -0.62 5.50 -9.81
C LEU A 18 -0.56 3.99 -10.07
N VAL A 19 0.10 3.23 -9.18
CA VAL A 19 0.17 1.76 -9.26
C VAL A 19 -1.22 1.14 -9.26
N CYS A 20 -2.10 1.61 -8.38
CA CYS A 20 -3.50 1.21 -8.33
C CYS A 20 -4.24 1.54 -9.64
N ALA A 21 -4.06 2.75 -10.18
CA ALA A 21 -4.72 3.20 -11.41
C ALA A 21 -4.30 2.38 -12.63
N VAL A 22 -3.00 2.13 -12.77
CA VAL A 22 -2.45 1.25 -13.82
C VAL A 22 -2.95 -0.18 -13.62
N GLY A 23 -3.03 -0.66 -12.38
CA GLY A 23 -3.54 -2.01 -12.07
C GLY A 23 -4.99 -2.24 -12.50
N ILE A 24 -5.85 -1.23 -12.38
CA ILE A 24 -7.27 -1.32 -12.75
C ILE A 24 -7.60 -0.78 -14.15
N CYS A 25 -6.61 -0.29 -14.92
CA CYS A 25 -6.86 0.33 -16.23
C CYS A 25 -7.53 -0.61 -17.25
N LYS A 26 -7.33 -1.93 -17.10
CA LYS A 26 -7.99 -2.99 -17.91
C LYS A 26 -9.13 -3.68 -17.14
N GLY A 27 -9.67 -3.02 -16.12
CA GLY A 27 -10.69 -3.52 -15.21
C GLY A 27 -10.13 -4.05 -13.88
N ALA A 28 -11.00 -4.10 -12.88
CA ALA A 28 -10.64 -4.46 -11.50
C ALA A 28 -10.28 -5.95 -11.28
N VAL A 29 -10.59 -6.84 -12.25
CA VAL A 29 -10.33 -8.28 -12.15
C VAL A 29 -8.84 -8.60 -11.97
N GLY A 30 -7.94 -7.83 -12.61
CA GLY A 30 -6.49 -8.00 -12.48
C GLY A 30 -5.99 -7.83 -11.04
N MET A 31 -6.70 -7.00 -10.27
CA MET A 31 -6.39 -6.62 -8.89
C MET A 31 -7.26 -7.34 -7.87
N VAL A 32 -7.99 -8.39 -8.26
CA VAL A 32 -8.90 -9.13 -7.37
C VAL A 32 -8.19 -9.73 -6.14
N HIS A 33 -6.88 -9.94 -6.21
CA HIS A 33 -6.07 -10.39 -5.08
C HIS A 33 -6.04 -9.40 -3.90
N LEU A 34 -6.48 -8.15 -4.10
CA LEU A 34 -6.65 -7.15 -3.04
C LEU A 34 -8.03 -7.21 -2.36
N TYR A 35 -8.98 -7.98 -2.91
CA TYR A 35 -10.34 -8.09 -2.39
C TYR A 35 -10.47 -9.23 -1.39
N SER A 36 -11.58 -9.25 -0.65
CA SER A 36 -11.89 -10.31 0.31
C SER A 36 -11.97 -11.70 -0.35
N PRO A 37 -11.75 -12.79 0.41
CA PRO A 37 -11.88 -14.15 -0.11
C PRO A 37 -13.23 -14.45 -0.77
N ALA A 38 -14.32 -13.84 -0.28
CA ALA A 38 -15.65 -14.01 -0.86
C ALA A 38 -15.73 -13.45 -2.29
N VAL A 39 -15.18 -12.25 -2.52
CA VAL A 39 -15.12 -11.65 -3.87
C VAL A 39 -14.20 -12.45 -4.78
N GLN A 40 -13.06 -12.91 -4.28
CA GLN A 40 -12.14 -13.77 -5.04
C GLN A 40 -12.83 -15.06 -5.49
N GLN A 41 -13.52 -15.76 -4.58
CA GLN A 41 -14.27 -16.98 -4.91
C GLN A 41 -15.39 -16.71 -5.91
N ARG A 42 -16.12 -15.59 -5.77
CA ARG A 42 -17.17 -15.19 -6.73
C ARG A 42 -16.58 -14.96 -8.12
N CYS A 43 -15.45 -14.28 -8.23
CA CYS A 43 -14.77 -14.06 -9.51
C CYS A 43 -14.29 -15.37 -10.17
N VAL A 44 -13.84 -16.33 -9.36
CA VAL A 44 -13.49 -17.68 -9.86
C VAL A 44 -14.74 -18.42 -10.35
N LYS A 45 -15.84 -18.39 -9.60
CA LYS A 45 -17.12 -19.02 -10.01
C LYS A 45 -17.71 -18.42 -11.29
N LEU A 46 -17.54 -17.11 -11.49
CA LEU A 46 -17.96 -16.41 -12.70
C LEU A 46 -17.02 -16.63 -13.90
N GLY A 47 -15.94 -17.41 -13.74
CA GLY A 47 -14.97 -17.67 -14.81
C GLY A 47 -14.09 -16.48 -15.17
N LEU A 48 -14.08 -15.41 -14.37
CA LEU A 48 -13.31 -14.19 -14.63
C LEU A 48 -11.81 -14.39 -14.37
N THR A 49 -11.45 -15.33 -13.49
CA THR A 49 -10.07 -15.63 -13.09
C THR A 49 -9.96 -17.02 -12.46
N THR A 50 -8.74 -17.45 -12.12
CA THR A 50 -8.47 -18.71 -11.39
C THR A 50 -7.69 -18.43 -10.12
N HIS A 51 -7.77 -19.32 -9.12
CA HIS A 51 -6.98 -19.19 -7.88
C HIS A 51 -5.47 -19.09 -8.14
N GLU A 52 -4.96 -19.83 -9.13
CA GLU A 52 -3.57 -19.75 -9.54
C GLU A 52 -3.20 -18.38 -10.10
N LYS A 53 -4.06 -17.81 -10.95
CA LYS A 53 -3.87 -16.47 -11.53
C LYS A 53 -3.93 -15.39 -10.46
N ILE A 54 -4.85 -15.49 -9.50
CA ILE A 54 -4.92 -14.58 -8.35
C ILE A 54 -3.61 -14.62 -7.55
N LYS A 55 -3.12 -15.83 -7.23
CA LYS A 55 -1.86 -16.00 -6.48
C LYS A 55 -0.67 -15.45 -7.24
N ARG A 56 -0.56 -15.76 -8.54
CA ARG A 56 0.50 -15.26 -9.41
C ARG A 56 0.50 -13.73 -9.48
N ASN A 57 -0.66 -13.11 -9.69
CA ASN A 57 -0.78 -11.65 -9.73
C ASN A 57 -0.41 -11.03 -8.38
N SER A 58 -0.86 -11.61 -7.26
CA SER A 58 -0.49 -11.15 -5.91
C SER A 58 1.03 -11.17 -5.69
N LEU A 59 1.70 -12.25 -6.12
CA LEU A 59 3.15 -12.39 -6.00
C LEU A 59 3.89 -11.38 -6.87
N LEU A 60 3.49 -11.24 -8.14
CA LEU A 60 4.09 -10.26 -9.05
C LEU A 60 3.91 -8.83 -8.52
N PHE A 61 2.71 -8.50 -8.05
CA PHE A 61 2.42 -7.20 -7.47
C PHE A 61 3.34 -6.91 -6.27
N LYS A 62 3.48 -7.86 -5.35
CA LYS A 62 4.38 -7.71 -4.19
C LYS A 62 5.85 -7.62 -4.60
N ALA A 63 6.29 -8.44 -5.55
CA ALA A 63 7.66 -8.48 -6.03
C ALA A 63 8.10 -7.17 -6.70
N VAL A 64 7.16 -6.42 -7.30
CA VAL A 64 7.45 -5.12 -7.91
C VAL A 64 7.22 -3.97 -6.91
N CYS A 65 6.07 -3.93 -6.25
CA CYS A 65 5.68 -2.76 -5.44
C CYS A 65 6.45 -2.68 -4.13
N VAL A 66 6.72 -3.81 -3.46
CA VAL A 66 7.41 -3.79 -2.15
C VAL A 66 8.85 -3.29 -2.29
N PRO A 67 9.69 -3.81 -3.20
CA PRO A 67 11.03 -3.26 -3.42
C PRO A 67 11.01 -1.82 -3.90
N GLY A 68 10.02 -1.44 -4.73
CA GLY A 68 9.83 -0.06 -5.18
C GLY A 68 9.58 0.91 -4.03
N TYR A 69 8.65 0.57 -3.13
CA TYR A 69 8.32 1.42 -1.98
C TYR A 69 9.46 1.49 -0.96
N ILE A 70 10.12 0.36 -0.68
CA ILE A 70 11.31 0.35 0.20
C ILE A 70 12.41 1.23 -0.40
N SER A 71 12.73 1.04 -1.68
CA SER A 71 13.74 1.86 -2.37
C SER A 71 13.39 3.35 -2.30
N TYR A 72 12.14 3.72 -2.56
CA TYR A 72 11.68 5.11 -2.51
C TYR A 72 11.94 5.73 -1.13
N VAL A 73 11.46 5.11 -0.06
CA VAL A 73 11.60 5.67 1.29
C VAL A 73 13.06 5.73 1.74
N LEU A 74 13.88 4.74 1.36
CA LEU A 74 15.30 4.74 1.70
C LEU A 74 16.07 5.84 0.96
N VAL A 75 15.78 6.05 -0.33
CA VAL A 75 16.39 7.14 -1.12
C VAL A 75 16.02 8.50 -0.55
N CYS A 76 14.74 8.73 -0.20
CA CYS A 76 14.30 9.97 0.44
C CYS A 76 15.05 10.23 1.76
N VAL A 77 15.03 9.27 2.68
CA VAL A 77 15.53 9.46 4.04
C VAL A 77 17.06 9.50 4.12
N TYR A 78 17.74 8.60 3.42
CA TYR A 78 19.19 8.43 3.54
C TYR A 78 19.97 9.08 2.40
N GLY A 79 19.40 9.10 1.19
CA GLY A 79 20.03 9.72 0.01
C GLY A 79 19.81 11.23 -0.05
N ILE A 80 18.55 11.67 0.02
CA ILE A 80 18.18 13.08 -0.14
C ILE A 80 18.29 13.84 1.19
N ASN A 81 17.68 13.32 2.25
CA ASN A 81 17.66 13.97 3.57
C ASN A 81 18.94 13.72 4.38
N GLY A 82 19.76 12.76 3.96
CA GLY A 82 21.07 12.50 4.56
C GLY A 82 21.01 12.02 6.01
N ALA A 83 19.96 11.31 6.44
CA ALA A 83 19.86 10.81 7.81
C ALA A 83 21.06 9.92 8.18
N ARG A 84 21.77 10.24 9.26
CA ARG A 84 22.96 9.49 9.75
C ARG A 84 22.77 8.82 11.11
N SER A 85 21.59 8.93 11.71
CA SER A 85 21.31 8.32 13.01
C SER A 85 20.01 7.53 12.97
N PHE A 86 19.90 6.55 13.87
CA PHE A 86 18.71 5.72 13.99
C PHE A 86 17.47 6.58 14.20
N ALA A 87 17.53 7.51 15.17
CA ALA A 87 16.40 8.37 15.49
C ALA A 87 15.98 9.21 14.28
N ALA A 88 16.95 9.83 13.58
CA ALA A 88 16.68 10.63 12.40
C ALA A 88 16.03 9.83 11.27
N GLY A 89 16.55 8.62 10.97
CA GLY A 89 15.97 7.75 9.97
C GLY A 89 14.58 7.24 10.36
N PHE A 90 14.43 6.81 11.61
CA PHE A 90 13.19 6.26 12.13
C PHE A 90 12.01 7.23 12.05
N TRP A 91 12.17 8.46 12.55
CA TRP A 91 11.03 9.40 12.55
C TRP A 91 10.66 9.83 11.13
N GLN A 92 11.63 9.98 10.22
CA GLN A 92 11.35 10.33 8.83
C GLN A 92 10.60 9.21 8.10
N LEU A 93 11.09 7.96 8.24
CA LEU A 93 10.41 6.78 7.70
C LEU A 93 8.99 6.65 8.27
N LEU A 94 8.83 6.85 9.57
CA LEU A 94 7.53 6.78 10.23
C LEU A 94 6.55 7.81 9.67
N VAL A 95 6.99 9.06 9.47
CA VAL A 95 6.14 10.12 8.92
C VAL A 95 5.76 9.81 7.47
N ILE A 96 6.72 9.46 6.60
CA ILE A 96 6.47 9.13 5.19
C ILE A 96 5.46 7.98 5.07
N LEU A 97 5.69 6.90 5.80
CA LEU A 97 4.81 5.73 5.81
C LEU A 97 3.42 6.06 6.39
N SER A 98 3.36 6.91 7.41
CA SER A 98 2.09 7.35 8.01
C SER A 98 1.27 8.21 7.04
N VAL A 99 1.90 9.16 6.33
CA VAL A 99 1.24 9.99 5.33
C VAL A 99 0.69 9.12 4.20
N MET A 100 1.49 8.21 3.65
CA MET A 100 1.03 7.26 2.63
C MET A 100 -0.15 6.42 3.14
N ASN A 101 -0.07 5.90 4.36
CA ASN A 101 -1.14 5.11 4.98
C ASN A 101 -2.43 5.91 5.23
N LEU A 102 -2.33 7.21 5.53
CA LEU A 102 -3.49 8.10 5.58
C LEU A 102 -4.11 8.30 4.20
N MET A 103 -3.29 8.52 3.16
CA MET A 103 -3.77 8.63 1.79
C MET A 103 -4.45 7.36 1.32
N ASP A 104 -3.86 6.19 1.57
CA ASP A 104 -4.46 4.90 1.24
C ASP A 104 -5.86 4.75 1.87
N ARG A 105 -5.96 4.98 3.18
CA ARG A 105 -7.23 4.75 3.90
C ARG A 105 -8.32 5.75 3.56
N LEU A 106 -7.97 7.02 3.39
CA LEU A 106 -8.94 8.09 3.16
C LEU A 106 -9.27 8.24 1.67
N LEU A 107 -8.25 8.29 0.81
CA LEU A 107 -8.42 8.56 -0.61
C LEU A 107 -8.67 7.28 -1.40
N VAL A 108 -7.83 6.24 -1.24
CA VAL A 108 -7.97 5.00 -2.03
C VAL A 108 -9.13 4.16 -1.49
N ASP A 109 -9.02 3.64 -0.26
CA ASP A 109 -10.04 2.78 0.36
C ASP A 109 -11.36 3.52 0.63
N GLY A 110 -11.28 4.76 1.11
CA GLY A 110 -12.43 5.55 1.55
C GLY A 110 -13.22 6.14 0.39
N TYR A 111 -12.57 7.00 -0.39
CA TYR A 111 -13.21 7.71 -1.49
C TYR A 111 -13.24 6.88 -2.77
N TRP A 112 -12.09 6.44 -3.29
CA TRP A 112 -12.00 5.85 -4.62
C TRP A 112 -12.68 4.48 -4.70
N VAL A 113 -12.36 3.56 -3.80
CA VAL A 113 -12.98 2.22 -3.73
C VAL A 113 -14.42 2.32 -3.23
N GLY A 114 -14.68 3.19 -2.24
CA GLY A 114 -15.97 3.28 -1.57
C GLY A 114 -17.05 4.05 -2.33
N HIS A 115 -16.67 5.06 -3.13
CA HIS A 115 -17.62 6.00 -3.75
C HIS A 115 -17.56 6.02 -5.29
N THR A 116 -16.61 5.31 -5.92
CA THR A 116 -16.54 5.23 -7.39
C THR A 116 -16.76 3.82 -7.89
N ASN A 117 -17.12 3.69 -9.16
CA ASN A 117 -17.31 2.40 -9.80
C ASN A 117 -16.01 1.80 -10.37
N ALA A 118 -14.87 2.50 -10.27
CA ALA A 118 -13.59 2.06 -10.86
C ALA A 118 -13.12 0.69 -10.31
N TRP A 119 -13.47 0.38 -9.07
CA TRP A 119 -13.16 -0.87 -8.38
C TRP A 119 -14.34 -1.86 -8.37
N THR A 120 -15.34 -1.67 -9.23
CA THR A 120 -16.46 -2.61 -9.30
C THR A 120 -16.12 -3.73 -10.25
N ILE A 121 -16.23 -4.98 -9.78
CA ILE A 121 -16.14 -6.15 -10.65
C ILE A 121 -17.57 -6.60 -11.00
N PRO A 122 -17.93 -6.70 -12.29
CA PRO A 122 -19.25 -7.16 -12.70
C PRO A 122 -19.64 -8.51 -12.07
N GLY A 123 -20.83 -8.59 -11.48
CA GLY A 123 -21.35 -9.80 -10.82
C GLY A 123 -20.94 -9.97 -9.35
N THR A 124 -20.39 -8.91 -8.74
CA THR A 124 -19.98 -8.86 -7.32
C THR A 124 -20.51 -7.61 -6.60
N GLU A 125 -21.42 -6.86 -7.22
CA GLU A 125 -21.97 -5.60 -6.71
C GLU A 125 -22.71 -5.79 -5.38
N ASP A 126 -23.32 -6.96 -5.19
CA ASP A 126 -23.99 -7.40 -3.96
C ASP A 126 -23.04 -7.55 -2.77
N LEU A 127 -21.74 -7.69 -3.02
CA LEU A 127 -20.70 -7.81 -2.00
C LEU A 127 -20.16 -6.44 -1.55
N LYS A 128 -20.75 -5.33 -2.03
CA LYS A 128 -20.40 -3.99 -1.55
C LYS A 128 -21.03 -3.72 -0.17
N PRO A 129 -20.35 -2.96 0.70
CA PRO A 129 -19.01 -2.38 0.51
C PRO A 129 -17.92 -3.46 0.59
N TYR A 130 -16.99 -3.45 -0.37
CA TYR A 130 -15.88 -4.42 -0.40
C TYR A 130 -14.95 -4.29 0.81
N ILE A 131 -14.94 -3.12 1.46
CA ILE A 131 -14.21 -2.83 2.68
C ILE A 131 -15.21 -2.51 3.79
N THR A 132 -15.39 -3.46 4.72
CA THR A 132 -16.32 -3.28 5.83
C THR A 132 -15.78 -2.32 6.89
N ALA A 133 -16.63 -1.79 7.75
CA ALA A 133 -16.20 -0.95 8.87
C ALA A 133 -15.22 -1.68 9.81
N LYS A 134 -15.42 -2.99 10.01
CA LYS A 134 -14.51 -3.85 10.81
C LYS A 134 -13.15 -3.99 10.14
N ASP A 135 -13.12 -4.14 8.80
CA ASP A 135 -11.86 -4.19 8.05
C ASP A 135 -11.13 -2.87 8.11
N LYS A 136 -11.85 -1.74 8.03
CA LYS A 136 -11.26 -0.40 8.24
C LYS A 136 -10.63 -0.30 9.62
N GLN A 137 -11.32 -0.67 10.69
CA GLN A 137 -10.76 -0.63 12.05
C GLN A 137 -9.50 -1.50 12.20
N LYS A 138 -9.52 -2.73 11.68
CA LYS A 138 -8.34 -3.60 11.66
C LYS A 138 -7.20 -2.99 10.86
N LYS A 139 -7.47 -2.52 9.64
CA LYS A 139 -6.50 -1.81 8.81
C LYS A 139 -5.91 -0.64 9.59
N TRP A 140 -6.72 0.12 10.32
CA TRP A 140 -6.30 1.24 11.16
C TRP A 140 -5.25 0.84 12.19
N LEU A 141 -5.58 -0.13 13.04
CA LEU A 141 -4.69 -0.63 14.07
C LEU A 141 -3.41 -1.25 13.49
N PHE A 142 -3.55 -2.17 12.54
CA PHE A 142 -2.42 -2.90 11.96
C PHE A 142 -1.49 -1.99 11.17
N GLY A 143 -2.01 -1.01 10.42
CA GLY A 143 -1.12 -0.11 9.69
C GLY A 143 -0.42 0.90 10.62
N THR A 144 -1.03 1.36 11.71
CA THR A 144 -0.29 2.26 12.63
C THR A 144 0.85 1.53 13.33
N VAL A 145 0.58 0.36 13.90
CA VAL A 145 1.59 -0.45 14.57
C VAL A 145 2.60 -1.03 13.57
N GLY A 146 2.12 -1.51 12.42
CA GLY A 146 2.94 -2.10 11.37
C GLY A 146 3.89 -1.10 10.72
N MET A 147 3.45 0.12 10.44
CA MET A 147 4.33 1.15 9.88
C MET A 147 5.42 1.55 10.88
N ALA A 148 5.10 1.62 12.18
CA ALA A 148 6.11 1.86 13.21
C ALA A 148 7.14 0.73 13.28
N ALA A 149 6.70 -0.53 13.23
CA ALA A 149 7.60 -1.68 13.21
C ALA A 149 8.49 -1.70 11.95
N ILE A 150 7.93 -1.43 10.77
CA ILE A 150 8.67 -1.37 9.50
C ILE A 150 9.68 -0.22 9.52
N ALA A 151 9.27 0.97 9.98
CA ALA A 151 10.16 2.12 10.10
C ALA A 151 11.34 1.81 11.04
N ALA A 152 11.09 1.18 12.19
CA ALA A 152 12.13 0.78 13.13
C ALA A 152 13.09 -0.25 12.52
N ALA A 153 12.55 -1.28 11.86
CA ALA A 153 13.35 -2.32 11.22
C ALA A 153 14.25 -1.75 10.10
N LEU A 154 13.67 -0.96 9.20
CA LEU A 154 14.42 -0.31 8.11
C LEU A 154 15.48 0.66 8.65
N ALA A 155 15.14 1.46 9.66
CA ALA A 155 16.10 2.36 10.27
C ALA A 155 17.27 1.60 10.90
N ARG A 156 17.00 0.49 11.58
CA ARG A 156 18.04 -0.34 12.18
C ARG A 156 18.95 -1.00 11.15
N ILE A 157 18.37 -1.51 10.05
CA ILE A 157 19.11 -2.12 8.94
C ILE A 157 20.03 -1.09 8.29
N MET A 158 19.51 0.10 7.96
CA MET A 158 20.33 1.15 7.34
C MET A 158 21.45 1.63 8.23
N MET A 159 21.22 1.77 9.54
CA MET A 159 22.30 2.08 10.47
C MET A 159 23.42 1.04 10.41
N PHE A 160 23.08 -0.26 10.42
CA PHE A 160 24.08 -1.32 10.30
C PHE A 160 24.82 -1.30 8.96
N LEU A 161 24.15 -0.97 7.87
CA LEU A 161 24.76 -0.88 6.54
C LEU A 161 25.65 0.37 6.35
N MET A 162 25.46 1.40 7.16
CA MET A 162 26.22 2.66 7.07
C MET A 162 27.38 2.74 8.07
N GLU A 163 27.36 1.90 9.11
CA GLU A 163 28.44 1.77 10.11
C GLU A 163 29.56 0.81 9.67
N ASN A 164 29.30 -0.05 8.67
CA ASN A 164 30.29 -0.93 8.03
C ASN A 164 30.81 -0.29 6.72
#